data_AF-A0A9X4FHB6-F1
#
_entry.id   AF-A0A9X4FHB6-F1
#
_cell.length_a   1.000
_cell.length_b   1.000
_cell.length_c   1.000
_cell.angle_alpha   90.00
_cell.angle_beta   90.00
_cell.angle_gamma   90.00
#
_symmetry.space_group_name_H-M   'P 1'
#
loop_
_entity.id
_entity.type
_entity.pdbx_description
1 polymer ?
#
loop_
_entity_poly.entity_id
_entity_poly.type
_entity_poly.pdbx_seq_one_letter_code
_entity_poly.pdbx_strand_id
1 'polypeptide(L)'
;MKKSGLFLGAIIASIALMGCSSNNSEQYKVKKYTSISNPAAVYCVQQNGMLETVTENGMRVTYCVLSEGNKVEQWQYYRDHHQDYCISYF
;
A
#
# COMPACT_ATOMS: atom_id res chain seq x y z
N MET A 1 0.00 63.28 -26.52
CA MET A 1 -0.89 62.36 -25.78
C MET A 1 -0.16 61.05 -25.54
N LYS A 2 -0.20 60.60 -24.28
CA LYS A 2 0.63 59.59 -23.64
C LYS A 2 0.28 58.17 -24.14
N LYS A 3 1.08 57.58 -25.04
CA LYS A 3 0.93 56.17 -25.46
C LYS A 3 2.09 55.28 -25.03
N SER A 4 3.17 55.85 -24.49
CA SER A 4 4.35 55.07 -24.08
C SER A 4 4.21 54.35 -22.74
N GLY A 5 3.17 54.65 -21.95
CA GLY A 5 2.96 54.02 -20.64
C GLY A 5 2.27 52.65 -20.69
N LEU A 6 1.64 52.27 -21.81
CA LEU A 6 0.86 51.04 -21.88
C LEU A 6 1.69 49.80 -22.24
N PHE A 7 2.86 49.97 -22.87
CA PHE A 7 3.73 48.85 -23.22
C PHE A 7 4.70 48.43 -22.11
N LEU A 8 4.98 49.31 -21.13
CA LEU A 8 5.87 48.96 -20.00
C LEU A 8 5.18 48.08 -18.95
N GLY A 9 3.85 48.18 -18.81
CA GLY A 9 3.09 47.39 -17.82
C GLY A 9 2.91 45.92 -18.18
N ALA A 10 2.91 45.60 -19.48
CA ALA A 10 2.68 44.23 -19.96
C ALA A 10 3.89 43.29 -19.75
N ILE A 11 5.11 43.83 -19.67
CA ILE A 11 6.34 43.03 -19.54
C ILE A 11 6.60 42.64 -18.07
N ILE A 12 6.17 43.47 -17.11
CA ILE A 12 6.42 43.23 -15.68
C ILE A 12 5.49 42.14 -15.11
N ALA A 13 4.31 41.94 -15.71
CA ALA A 13 3.35 40.92 -15.29
C ALA A 13 3.78 39.47 -15.62
N SER A 14 4.75 39.27 -16.52
CA SER A 14 5.15 37.94 -17.00
C SER A 14 6.14 37.21 -16.08
N ILE A 15 6.80 37.91 -15.15
CA ILE A 15 7.92 37.36 -14.37
C ILE A 15 7.45 36.70 -13.05
N ALA A 16 6.17 36.85 -12.68
CA ALA A 16 5.63 36.33 -11.43
C ALA A 16 5.32 34.81 -11.42
N LEU A 17 5.63 34.06 -12.48
CA LEU A 17 5.29 32.64 -12.62
C LEU A 17 6.48 31.67 -12.54
N MET A 18 7.68 32.13 -12.18
CA MET A 18 8.79 31.20 -11.84
C MET A 18 8.58 30.60 -10.44
N GLY A 19 7.65 29.63 -10.37
CA GLY A 19 7.52 28.74 -9.22
C GLY A 19 8.75 27.84 -9.12
N CYS A 20 9.29 27.67 -7.90
CA CYS A 20 10.34 26.69 -7.64
C CYS A 20 9.77 25.28 -7.79
N SER A 21 10.14 24.56 -8.84
CA SER A 21 10.13 23.09 -8.79
C SER A 21 11.30 22.67 -7.92
N SER A 22 11.10 22.68 -6.60
CA SER A 22 11.97 21.92 -5.72
C SER A 22 11.66 20.46 -6.02
N ASN A 23 12.41 19.88 -6.95
CA ASN A 23 12.55 18.43 -7.07
C ASN A 23 13.27 17.95 -5.80
N ASN A 24 12.59 18.06 -4.66
CA ASN A 24 12.80 17.15 -3.57
C ASN A 24 12.21 15.85 -4.07
N SER A 25 12.93 15.19 -4.98
CA SER A 25 12.83 13.76 -5.11
C SER A 25 13.21 13.26 -3.74
N GLU A 26 12.21 13.12 -2.87
CA GLU A 26 12.21 12.06 -1.89
C GLU A 26 12.38 10.81 -2.74
N GLN A 27 13.65 10.51 -3.05
CA GLN A 27 14.01 9.20 -3.45
C GLN A 27 13.43 8.35 -2.34
N TYR A 28 12.47 7.51 -2.72
CA TYR A 28 12.13 6.32 -1.98
C TYR A 28 13.45 5.53 -1.88
N LYS A 29 14.31 5.97 -0.97
CA LYS A 29 15.47 5.24 -0.49
C LYS A 29 14.81 4.05 0.16
N VAL A 30 14.71 2.96 -0.59
CA VAL A 30 14.25 1.67 -0.06
C VAL A 30 15.19 1.37 1.09
N LYS A 31 14.73 1.73 2.29
CA LYS A 31 15.50 1.72 3.52
C LYS A 31 15.42 0.27 4.00
N LYS A 32 16.18 -0.61 3.33
CA LYS A 32 16.23 -2.06 3.57
C LYS A 32 14.97 -2.80 3.10
N TYR A 33 15.17 -3.86 2.31
CA TYR A 33 14.13 -4.85 2.05
C TYR A 33 13.91 -5.67 3.33
N THR A 34 12.93 -5.29 4.13
CA THR A 34 12.39 -6.19 5.15
C THR A 34 11.41 -7.11 4.47
N SER A 35 11.65 -8.42 4.50
CA SER A 35 10.65 -9.39 4.05
C SER A 35 9.48 -9.35 5.03
N ILE A 36 8.39 -8.71 4.64
CA ILE A 36 7.11 -8.76 5.36
C ILE A 36 6.41 -10.00 4.81
N SER A 37 6.48 -11.10 5.55
CA SER A 37 5.72 -12.29 5.22
C SER A 37 4.23 -12.04 5.42
N ASN A 38 3.37 -12.72 4.65
CA ASN A 38 1.92 -12.64 4.87
C ASN A 38 1.60 -13.18 6.27
N PRO A 39 1.00 -12.38 7.18
CA PRO A 39 0.74 -12.80 8.55
C PRO A 39 -0.20 -14.01 8.65
N ALA A 40 -1.20 -14.11 7.76
CA ALA A 40 -2.08 -15.28 7.71
C ALA A 40 -1.33 -16.55 7.30
N ALA A 41 -0.40 -16.42 6.35
CA ALA A 41 0.44 -17.53 5.90
C ALA A 41 1.41 -17.98 7.00
N VAL A 42 2.05 -17.03 7.70
CA VAL A 42 2.92 -17.31 8.85
C VAL A 42 2.13 -18.00 9.96
N TYR A 43 0.95 -17.49 10.28
CA TYR A 43 0.11 -18.06 11.32
C TYR A 43 -0.27 -19.49 10.99
N CYS A 44 -0.70 -19.79 9.75
CA CYS A 44 -0.99 -21.15 9.32
C CYS A 44 0.16 -22.13 9.61
N VAL A 45 1.38 -21.77 9.19
CA VAL A 45 2.57 -22.61 9.40
C VAL A 45 2.92 -22.74 10.89
N GLN A 46 2.75 -21.68 11.69
CA GLN A 46 2.94 -21.73 13.14
C GLN A 46 1.96 -22.68 13.84
N GLN A 47 0.76 -22.85 13.30
CA GLN A 47 -0.22 -23.84 13.79
C GLN A 47 0.04 -25.25 13.23
N ASN A 48 1.24 -25.52 12.68
CA ASN A 48 1.62 -26.76 12.00
C ASN A 48 0.74 -27.09 10.78
N GLY A 49 0.09 -26.08 10.20
CA GLY A 49 -0.69 -26.21 8.98
C GLY A 49 0.16 -26.10 7.71
N MET A 50 -0.39 -26.56 6.59
CA MET A 50 0.19 -26.41 5.26
C MET A 50 -0.62 -25.44 4.41
N LEU A 51 0.06 -24.64 3.59
CA LEU A 51 -0.60 -23.72 2.67
C LEU A 51 -0.97 -24.43 1.37
N GLU A 52 -2.24 -24.36 1.00
CA GLU A 52 -2.76 -24.88 -0.26
C GLU A 52 -3.41 -23.74 -1.04
N THR A 53 -2.83 -23.38 -2.19
CA THR A 53 -3.43 -22.39 -3.10
C THR A 53 -4.17 -23.09 -4.22
N VAL A 54 -5.46 -22.78 -4.36
CA VAL A 54 -6.34 -23.29 -5.42
C VAL A 54 -6.89 -22.14 -6.25
N THR A 55 -7.38 -22.44 -7.46
CA THR A 55 -8.11 -21.47 -8.27
C THR A 55 -9.59 -21.80 -8.23
N GLU A 56 -10.39 -20.89 -7.69
CA GLU A 56 -11.85 -21.03 -7.56
C GLU A 56 -12.51 -19.80 -8.18
N ASN A 57 -13.50 -20.01 -9.07
CA ASN A 57 -14.20 -18.92 -9.78
C ASN A 57 -13.23 -17.93 -10.48
N GLY A 58 -12.08 -18.43 -10.97
CA GLY A 58 -11.05 -17.61 -11.61
C GLY A 58 -10.15 -16.81 -10.64
N MET A 59 -10.29 -17.00 -9.32
CA MET A 59 -9.51 -16.33 -8.29
C MET A 59 -8.60 -17.32 -7.55
N ARG A 60 -7.40 -16.87 -7.17
CA ARG A 60 -6.50 -17.66 -6.33
C ARG A 60 -6.91 -17.52 -4.87
N VAL A 61 -7.34 -18.62 -4.26
CA VAL A 61 -7.68 -18.70 -2.84
C VAL A 61 -6.61 -19.55 -2.15
N THR A 62 -6.13 -19.11 -0.99
CA THR A 62 -5.15 -19.88 -0.21
C THR A 62 -5.79 -20.35 1.08
N TYR A 63 -5.73 -21.66 1.30
CA TYR A 63 -6.22 -22.33 2.47
C TYR A 63 -5.08 -22.73 3.40
N CYS A 64 -5.39 -22.79 4.69
CA CYS A 64 -4.59 -23.49 5.68
C CYS A 64 -5.17 -24.89 5.88
N VAL A 65 -4.36 -25.91 5.58
CA VAL A 65 -4.68 -27.33 5.81
C VAL A 65 -4.11 -27.74 7.16
N LEU A 66 -4.98 -27.98 8.13
CA LEU A 66 -4.61 -28.35 9.50
C LEU A 66 -4.39 -29.86 9.61
N SER A 67 -3.68 -30.30 10.66
CA SER A 67 -3.31 -31.71 10.87
C SER A 67 -4.48 -32.70 10.96
N GLU A 68 -5.67 -32.22 11.31
CA GLU A 68 -6.90 -33.02 11.35
C GLU A 68 -7.59 -33.15 9.99
N GLY A 69 -6.96 -32.66 8.91
CA GLY A 69 -7.55 -32.61 7.56
C GLY A 69 -8.56 -31.47 7.38
N ASN A 70 -8.81 -30.69 8.44
CA ASN A 70 -9.65 -29.50 8.38
C ASN A 70 -8.97 -28.43 7.52
N LYS A 71 -9.73 -27.88 6.55
CA LYS A 71 -9.27 -26.82 5.66
C LYS A 71 -10.07 -25.55 5.91
N VAL A 72 -9.37 -24.43 6.14
CA VAL A 72 -9.97 -23.11 6.39
C VAL A 72 -9.24 -22.07 5.55
N GLU A 73 -9.96 -21.08 5.01
CA GLU A 73 -9.30 -20.00 4.24
C GLU A 73 -8.33 -19.24 5.16
N GLN A 74 -7.11 -18.96 4.67
CA GLN A 74 -6.01 -18.51 5.55
C GLN A 74 -6.34 -17.22 6.31
N TRP A 75 -7.02 -16.25 5.67
CA TRP A 75 -7.34 -14.98 6.30
C TRP A 75 -8.51 -15.09 7.27
N GLN A 76 -9.47 -15.95 6.97
CA GLN A 76 -10.54 -16.31 7.90
C GLN A 76 -9.93 -16.91 9.17
N TYR A 77 -9.05 -17.90 9.03
CA TYR A 77 -8.37 -18.52 10.16
C TYR A 77 -7.59 -17.49 10.99
N TYR A 78 -6.83 -16.63 10.33
CA TYR A 78 -6.10 -15.56 10.99
C TYR A 78 -7.03 -14.63 11.79
N ARG A 79 -8.10 -14.09 11.18
CA ARG A 79 -9.02 -13.16 11.84
C ARG A 79 -9.76 -13.79 13.02
N ASP A 80 -10.18 -15.05 12.89
CA ASP A 80 -10.89 -15.76 13.96
C ASP A 80 -10.04 -15.91 15.23
N HIS A 81 -8.70 -15.91 15.08
CA HIS A 81 -7.75 -16.03 16.18
C HIS A 81 -7.07 -14.70 16.57
N HIS A 82 -7.46 -13.59 15.93
CA HIS A 82 -6.91 -12.25 16.13
C HIS A 82 -8.03 -11.20 16.24
N GLN A 83 -9.13 -11.52 16.92
CA GLN A 83 -10.31 -10.65 17.02
C GLN A 83 -10.02 -9.28 17.69
N ASP A 84 -8.96 -9.19 18.48
CA ASP A 84 -8.54 -7.93 19.13
C ASP A 84 -7.90 -6.90 18.16
N TYR A 85 -7.60 -7.29 16.92
CA TYR A 85 -7.03 -6.37 15.92
C TYR A 85 -8.06 -5.50 15.20
N CYS A 86 -9.36 -5.72 15.42
CA CYS A 86 -10.43 -4.95 14.75
C CYS A 86 -10.92 -3.71 15.51
N ILE A 87 -10.43 -3.40 16.72
CA ILE A 87 -10.91 -2.22 17.49
C ILE A 87 -9.76 -1.40 18.11
N SER A 88 -8.88 -0.82 17.29
CA SER A 88 -7.99 0.25 17.78
C SER A 88 -7.60 1.34 16.77
N TYR A 89 -8.19 1.33 15.57
CA TYR A 89 -7.94 2.38 14.56
C TYR A 89 -9.24 2.98 13.99
N PHE A 90 -10.18 3.29 14.88
CA PHE A 90 -11.23 4.29 14.63
C PHE A 90 -11.33 5.24 15.83
#